data_AF-A0A1G2G249-F1
#
_entry.id   AF-A0A1G2G249-F1
#
_cell.length_a   1.000
_cell.length_b   1.000
_cell.length_c   1.000
_cell.angle_alpha   90.00
_cell.angle_beta   90.00
_cell.angle_gamma   90.00
#
_symmetry.space_group_name_H-M   'P 1'
#
loop_
_entity.id
_entity.type
_entity.pdbx_description
1 polymer ?
#
loop_
_entity_poly.entity_id
_entity_poly.type
_entity_poly.pdbx_seq_one_letter_code
_entity_poly.pdbx_strand_id
1 'polypeptide(L)'
;MKNFIHKEAAEGKWFSMSLGEQLGNIGSEVGRASRAEGKNEQRFWAAVERALDLFDLTMEDKRWIKGRRLHEIVRAREIFCDAVYGEKQYGTTLADLEKYFMWFAIVVRRKIEKQTLEHTGILKSTKKFIERYRPDLENLAKK
;
A
#
# COMPACT_ATOMS: atom_id res chain seq x y z
N MET A 1 -14.47 22.26 8.01
CA MET A 1 -13.53 21.11 8.07
C MET A 1 -14.03 20.06 7.10
N LYS A 2 -13.14 19.45 6.30
CA LYS A 2 -13.53 18.28 5.49
C LYS A 2 -13.97 17.15 6.44
N ASN A 3 -15.03 16.45 6.09
CA ASN A 3 -15.54 15.32 6.86
C ASN A 3 -14.98 14.03 6.25
N PHE A 4 -13.95 13.47 6.87
CA PHE A 4 -13.33 12.23 6.41
C PHE A 4 -14.11 11.00 6.85
N ILE A 5 -14.22 10.00 5.98
CA ILE A 5 -14.76 8.69 6.32
C ILE A 5 -13.84 8.02 7.37
N HIS A 6 -12.52 8.15 7.17
CA HIS A 6 -11.51 7.63 8.07
C HIS A 6 -11.16 8.61 9.20
N LYS A 7 -12.11 8.83 10.13
CA LYS A 7 -11.98 9.78 11.25
C LYS A 7 -10.73 9.55 12.11
N GLU A 8 -10.50 8.33 12.59
CA GLU A 8 -9.32 7.99 13.40
C GLU A 8 -8.00 8.18 12.63
N ALA A 9 -8.02 7.96 11.32
CA ALA A 9 -6.87 8.19 10.47
C ALA A 9 -6.56 9.69 10.40
N ALA A 10 -7.60 10.51 10.16
CA ALA A 10 -7.55 11.96 10.15
C ALA A 10 -7.11 12.56 11.50
N GLU A 11 -7.40 11.89 12.62
CA GLU A 11 -7.02 12.31 13.98
C GLU A 11 -5.52 12.20 14.29
N GLY A 12 -4.71 11.61 13.40
CA GLY A 12 -3.24 11.70 13.51
C GLY A 12 -2.51 10.43 13.10
N LYS A 13 -3.12 9.25 13.28
CA LYS A 13 -2.49 7.96 13.00
C LYS A 13 -2.08 7.82 11.53
N TRP A 14 -2.83 8.41 10.60
CA TRP A 14 -2.46 8.41 9.20
C TRP A 14 -1.14 9.13 8.95
N PHE A 15 -0.92 10.26 9.63
CA PHE A 15 0.28 11.08 9.48
C PHE A 15 1.51 10.52 10.20
N SER A 16 1.36 9.49 11.04
CA SER A 16 2.51 8.74 11.58
C SER A 16 3.01 7.64 10.65
N MET A 17 2.19 7.18 9.71
CA MET A 17 2.57 6.16 8.74
C MET A 17 3.65 6.68 7.77
N SER A 18 4.49 5.79 7.25
CA SER A 18 5.33 6.08 6.08
C SER A 18 4.49 6.22 4.82
N LEU A 19 5.04 6.86 3.78
CA LEU A 19 4.36 6.96 2.48
C LEU A 19 3.98 5.57 1.93
N GLY A 20 4.86 4.57 2.07
CA GLY A 20 4.57 3.21 1.63
C GLY A 20 3.37 2.58 2.35
N GLU A 21 3.22 2.85 3.65
CA GLU A 21 2.05 2.37 4.43
C GLU A 21 0.78 3.07 3.96
N GLN A 22 0.81 4.38 3.76
CA GLN A 22 -0.34 5.14 3.24
C GLN A 22 -0.75 4.63 1.84
N LEU A 23 0.20 4.46 0.92
CA LEU A 23 -0.05 3.96 -0.44
C LEU A 23 -0.52 2.49 -0.46
N GLY A 24 -0.01 1.65 0.45
CA GLY A 24 -0.47 0.27 0.60
C GLY A 24 -1.92 0.18 1.11
N ASN A 25 -2.30 1.06 2.04
CA ASN A 25 -3.67 1.16 2.53
C ASN A 25 -4.62 1.69 1.44
N ILE A 26 -4.23 2.72 0.68
CA ILE A 26 -4.96 3.17 -0.52
C ILE A 26 -5.15 1.99 -1.48
N GLY A 27 -4.10 1.23 -1.76
CA GLY A 27 -4.16 0.04 -2.61
C GLY A 27 -5.17 -1.01 -2.17
N SER A 28 -5.40 -1.15 -0.87
CA SER A 28 -6.40 -2.09 -0.35
C SER A 28 -7.82 -1.67 -0.72
N GLU A 29 -8.14 -0.38 -0.69
CA GLU A 29 -9.44 0.14 -1.14
C GLU A 29 -9.57 0.13 -2.67
N VAL A 30 -8.50 0.44 -3.41
CA VAL A 30 -8.46 0.25 -4.87
C VAL A 30 -8.75 -1.19 -5.26
N GLY A 31 -8.13 -2.17 -4.59
CA GLY A 31 -8.39 -3.59 -4.82
C GLY A 31 -9.81 -4.01 -4.41
N ARG A 32 -10.43 -3.36 -3.43
CA ARG A 32 -11.85 -3.60 -3.11
C ARG A 32 -12.76 -3.07 -4.21
N ALA A 33 -12.49 -1.87 -4.74
CA ALA A 33 -13.22 -1.31 -5.87
C ALA A 33 -13.08 -2.22 -7.11
N SER A 34 -11.86 -2.56 -7.51
CA SER A 34 -11.53 -3.52 -8.58
C SER A 34 -12.34 -4.82 -8.49
N ARG A 35 -12.41 -5.45 -7.32
CA ARG A 35 -13.16 -6.70 -7.15
C ARG A 35 -14.68 -6.56 -7.22
N ALA A 36 -15.22 -5.41 -6.82
CA ALA A 36 -16.65 -5.15 -6.76
C ALA A 36 -17.20 -4.57 -8.07
N GLU A 37 -16.33 -4.05 -8.94
CA GLU A 37 -16.67 -3.50 -10.25
C GLU A 37 -17.53 -4.47 -11.08
N GLY A 38 -18.67 -3.97 -11.58
CA GLY A 38 -19.64 -4.75 -12.36
C GLY A 38 -20.35 -5.89 -11.61
N LYS A 39 -20.07 -6.09 -10.30
CA LYS A 39 -20.63 -7.19 -9.50
C LYS A 39 -21.49 -6.71 -8.34
N ASN A 40 -21.10 -5.60 -7.71
CA ASN A 40 -21.83 -5.02 -6.59
C ASN A 40 -21.56 -3.52 -6.51
N GLU A 41 -22.48 -2.73 -7.06
CA GLU A 41 -22.34 -1.27 -7.13
C GLU A 41 -22.20 -0.61 -5.76
N GLN A 42 -22.96 -1.07 -4.76
CA GLN A 42 -22.87 -0.51 -3.41
C GLN A 42 -21.47 -0.69 -2.82
N ARG A 43 -20.89 -1.89 -2.94
CA ARG A 43 -19.52 -2.18 -2.46
C ARG A 43 -18.46 -1.45 -3.27
N PHE A 44 -18.69 -1.31 -4.58
CA PHE A 44 -17.82 -0.58 -5.48
C PHE A 44 -17.73 0.89 -5.04
N TRP A 45 -18.86 1.60 -4.97
CA TRP A 45 -18.89 3.01 -4.60
C TRP A 45 -18.37 3.26 -3.19
N ALA A 46 -18.72 2.40 -2.23
CA ALA A 46 -18.18 2.52 -0.88
C ALA A 46 -16.64 2.36 -0.83
N ALA A 47 -16.05 1.52 -1.69
CA ALA A 47 -14.59 1.38 -1.80
C ALA A 47 -13.95 2.57 -2.51
N VAL A 48 -14.60 3.10 -3.56
CA VAL A 48 -14.16 4.31 -4.26
C VAL A 48 -14.09 5.50 -3.31
N GLU A 49 -15.16 5.74 -2.54
CA GLU A 49 -15.22 6.85 -1.58
C GLU A 49 -14.11 6.75 -0.54
N ARG A 50 -13.86 5.56 0.02
CA ARG A 50 -12.77 5.33 0.97
C ARG A 50 -11.40 5.53 0.33
N ALA A 51 -11.18 5.06 -0.90
CA ALA A 51 -9.92 5.28 -1.60
C ALA A 51 -9.64 6.78 -1.80
N LEU A 52 -10.65 7.56 -2.23
CA LEU A 52 -10.55 9.02 -2.38
C LEU A 52 -10.28 9.71 -1.04
N ASP A 53 -10.95 9.28 0.03
CA ASP A 53 -10.73 9.78 1.39
C ASP A 53 -9.27 9.60 1.84
N LEU A 54 -8.68 8.42 1.58
CA LEU A 54 -7.29 8.12 1.89
C LEU A 54 -6.29 8.88 1.00
N PHE A 55 -6.61 9.08 -0.29
CA PHE A 55 -5.81 9.95 -1.17
C PHE A 55 -5.80 11.38 -0.64
N ASP A 56 -6.96 11.92 -0.28
CA ASP A 56 -7.09 13.28 0.22
C ASP A 56 -6.34 13.46 1.55
N LEU A 57 -6.43 12.49 2.48
CA LEU A 57 -5.62 12.47 3.70
C LEU A 57 -4.11 12.44 3.42
N THR A 58 -3.69 11.67 2.41
CA THR A 58 -2.28 11.57 2.02
C THR A 58 -1.80 12.88 1.39
N MET A 59 -2.63 13.58 0.62
CA MET A 59 -2.32 14.89 0.05
C MET A 59 -2.20 15.99 1.11
N GLU A 60 -2.92 15.87 2.23
CA GLU A 60 -2.86 16.82 3.35
C GLU A 60 -1.60 16.67 4.22
N ASP A 61 -0.83 15.60 4.00
CA ASP A 61 0.41 15.35 4.72
C ASP A 61 1.54 16.31 4.30
N LYS A 62 1.84 17.27 5.18
CA LYS A 62 2.89 18.29 4.97
C LYS A 62 4.27 17.70 4.65
N ARG A 63 4.55 16.45 5.05
CA ARG A 63 5.82 15.77 4.75
C ARG A 63 6.00 15.58 3.24
N TRP A 64 4.93 15.29 2.51
CA TRP A 64 4.98 15.03 1.07
C TRP A 64 4.97 16.30 0.22
N ILE A 65 4.37 17.36 0.74
CA ILE A 65 4.45 18.71 0.16
C ILE A 65 5.90 19.18 0.19
N LYS A 66 6.54 19.14 1.37
CA LYS A 66 7.95 19.56 1.53
C LYS A 66 8.92 18.64 0.79
N GLY A 67 8.63 17.34 0.75
CA GLY A 67 9.44 16.32 0.09
C GLY A 67 9.25 16.21 -1.43
N ARG A 68 8.46 17.10 -2.05
CA ARG A 68 8.17 17.12 -3.50
C ARG A 68 7.58 15.81 -4.04
N ARG A 69 6.76 15.11 -3.24
CA ARG A 69 6.05 13.88 -3.64
C ARG A 69 4.57 14.12 -3.95
N LEU A 70 4.05 15.30 -3.62
CA LEU A 70 2.64 15.65 -3.81
C LEU A 70 2.17 15.47 -5.26
N HIS A 71 3.00 15.84 -6.24
CA HIS A 71 2.60 15.75 -7.65
C HIS A 71 2.32 14.30 -8.09
N GLU A 72 3.14 13.36 -7.64
CA GLU A 72 2.95 11.93 -7.93
C GLU A 72 1.70 11.38 -7.22
N ILE A 73 1.43 11.82 -5.99
CA ILE A 73 0.24 11.42 -5.23
C ILE A 73 -1.03 11.93 -5.92
N VAL A 74 -1.03 13.20 -6.35
CA VAL A 74 -2.14 13.80 -7.09
C VAL A 74 -2.33 13.10 -8.43
N ARG A 75 -1.25 12.77 -9.15
CA ARG A 75 -1.33 12.01 -10.40
C ARG A 75 -1.93 10.63 -10.19
N ALA A 76 -1.52 9.91 -9.14
CA ALA A 76 -2.09 8.61 -8.83
C ALA A 76 -3.59 8.69 -8.51
N ARG A 77 -4.03 9.73 -7.79
CA ARG A 77 -5.45 10.02 -7.55
C ARG A 77 -6.20 10.35 -8.84
N GLU A 78 -5.61 11.14 -9.73
CA GLU A 78 -6.19 11.49 -11.04
C GLU A 78 -6.41 10.24 -11.90
N ILE A 79 -5.40 9.37 -12.01
CA ILE A 79 -5.51 8.11 -12.76
C ILE A 79 -6.55 7.19 -12.12
N PHE A 80 -6.65 7.16 -10.79
CA PHE A 80 -7.72 6.44 -10.10
C PHE A 80 -9.11 6.99 -10.46
N CYS A 81 -9.29 8.31 -10.48
CA CYS A 81 -10.56 8.91 -10.91
C CYS A 81 -10.88 8.62 -12.38
N ASP A 82 -9.90 8.68 -13.29
CA ASP A 82 -10.10 8.32 -14.70
C ASP A 82 -10.54 6.85 -14.85
N ALA A 83 -9.93 5.94 -14.08
CA ALA A 83 -10.32 4.53 -14.08
C ALA A 83 -11.73 4.27 -13.53
N VAL A 84 -12.23 5.12 -12.62
CA VAL A 84 -13.56 4.99 -12.00
C VAL A 84 -14.66 5.67 -12.81
N TYR A 85 -14.39 6.89 -13.31
CA TYR A 85 -15.41 7.79 -13.87
C TYR A 85 -15.21 8.12 -15.35
N GLY A 86 -14.00 7.94 -15.87
CA GLY A 86 -13.58 8.49 -17.16
C GLY A 86 -13.81 7.57 -18.36
N GLU A 87 -13.56 8.11 -19.54
CA GLU A 87 -13.53 7.39 -20.81
C GLU A 87 -12.24 6.56 -20.99
N LYS A 88 -11.49 6.32 -19.90
CA LYS A 88 -10.18 5.68 -19.87
C LYS A 88 -9.15 6.46 -20.68
N GLN A 89 -9.06 7.77 -20.45
CA GLN A 89 -8.10 8.64 -21.14
C GLN A 89 -6.66 8.09 -21.05
N TYR A 90 -6.31 7.50 -19.91
CA TYR A 90 -5.00 6.91 -19.67
C TYR A 90 -4.93 5.40 -19.94
N GLY A 91 -6.04 4.77 -20.33
CA GLY A 91 -6.12 3.33 -20.58
C GLY A 91 -5.84 2.45 -19.35
N THR A 92 -5.74 3.04 -18.15
CA THR A 92 -5.40 2.33 -16.92
C THR A 92 -6.67 1.81 -16.26
N THR A 93 -6.67 0.53 -15.84
CA THR A 93 -7.80 -0.07 -15.13
C THR A 93 -7.59 -0.07 -13.60
N LEU A 94 -8.67 -0.29 -12.84
CA LEU A 94 -8.57 -0.50 -11.39
C LEU A 94 -7.69 -1.70 -11.02
N ALA A 95 -7.67 -2.74 -11.86
CA ALA A 95 -6.81 -3.90 -11.67
C ALA A 95 -5.32 -3.56 -11.86
N ASP A 96 -4.98 -2.66 -12.79
CA ASP A 96 -3.61 -2.19 -12.98
C ASP A 96 -3.13 -1.34 -11.79
N LEU A 97 -4.00 -0.46 -11.30
CA LEU A 97 -3.74 0.32 -10.09
C LEU A 97 -3.60 -0.58 -8.85
N GLU A 98 -4.44 -1.59 -8.69
CA GLU A 98 -4.32 -2.57 -7.61
C GLU A 98 -2.93 -3.23 -7.62
N LYS A 99 -2.46 -3.70 -8.79
CA LYS A 99 -1.12 -4.29 -8.94
C LYS A 99 -0.02 -3.29 -8.59
N TYR A 100 -0.14 -2.05 -9.03
CA TYR A 100 0.82 -0.99 -8.70
C TYR A 100 0.90 -0.76 -7.19
N PHE A 101 -0.24 -0.57 -6.52
CA PHE A 101 -0.26 -0.29 -5.09
C PHE A 101 0.14 -1.50 -4.22
N MET A 102 -0.12 -2.72 -4.69
CA MET A 102 0.24 -3.97 -3.99
C MET A 102 1.72 -4.04 -3.63
N TRP A 103 2.60 -3.50 -4.48
CA TRP A 103 4.04 -3.48 -4.21
C TRP A 103 4.41 -2.68 -2.95
N PHE A 104 3.68 -1.59 -2.66
CA PHE A 104 3.91 -0.84 -1.42
C PHE A 104 3.51 -1.66 -0.20
N ALA A 105 2.37 -2.36 -0.25
CA ALA A 105 1.94 -3.26 0.82
C ALA A 105 2.96 -4.39 1.07
N ILE A 106 3.49 -5.00 0.00
CA ILE A 106 4.51 -6.05 0.10
C ILE A 106 5.80 -5.51 0.74
N VAL A 107 6.29 -4.36 0.28
CA VAL A 107 7.52 -3.75 0.81
C VAL A 107 7.36 -3.40 2.29
N VAL A 108 6.23 -2.81 2.67
CA VAL A 108 5.90 -2.49 4.06
C VAL A 108 5.88 -3.76 4.91
N ARG A 109 5.22 -4.82 4.44
CA ARG A 109 5.13 -6.09 5.16
C ARG A 109 6.51 -6.70 5.40
N ARG A 110 7.37 -6.73 4.38
CA ARG A 110 8.76 -7.21 4.49
C ARG A 110 9.58 -6.38 5.47
N LYS A 111 9.39 -5.06 5.49
CA LYS A 111 10.08 -4.18 6.43
C LYS A 111 9.67 -4.46 7.88
N ILE A 112 8.37 -4.59 8.14
CA ILE A 112 7.85 -4.92 9.47
C ILE A 112 8.38 -6.28 9.92
N GLU A 113 8.30 -7.29 9.07
CA GLU A 113 8.80 -8.64 9.37
C GLU A 113 10.28 -8.61 9.76
N LYS A 114 11.12 -7.91 8.97
CA LYS A 114 12.54 -7.74 9.28
C LYS A 114 12.74 -7.08 10.65
N GLN A 115 12.01 -6.01 10.95
CA GLN A 115 12.10 -5.31 12.24
C GLN A 115 11.67 -6.21 13.41
N THR A 116 10.61 -7.00 13.24
CA THR A 116 10.14 -7.96 14.25
C THR A 116 11.19 -9.04 14.50
N LEU A 117 11.76 -9.64 13.43
CA LEU A 117 12.80 -10.66 13.54
C LEU A 117 14.09 -10.13 14.18
N GLU A 118 14.44 -8.87 13.94
CA GLU A 118 15.58 -8.20 14.59
C GLU A 118 15.32 -7.95 16.08
N HIS A 119 14.15 -7.40 16.43
CA HIS A 119 13.78 -7.11 17.82
C HIS A 119 13.68 -8.38 18.69
N THR A 120 13.10 -9.45 18.15
CA THR A 120 12.96 -10.74 18.84
C THR A 120 14.26 -11.55 18.91
N GLY A 121 15.34 -11.09 18.26
CA GLY A 121 16.61 -11.81 18.20
C GLY A 121 16.59 -13.06 17.30
N ILE A 122 15.43 -13.43 16.74
CA ILE A 122 15.24 -14.59 15.87
C ILE A 122 16.12 -14.48 14.62
N LEU A 123 16.28 -13.28 14.05
CA LEU A 123 17.12 -13.08 12.85
C LEU A 123 18.60 -13.43 13.10
N LYS A 124 19.13 -13.10 14.28
CA LYS A 124 20.52 -13.42 14.64
C LYS A 124 20.70 -14.92 14.86
N SER A 125 19.72 -15.56 15.52
CA SER A 125 19.71 -17.00 15.76
C SER A 125 19.61 -17.79 14.45
N THR A 126 18.67 -17.43 13.57
CA THR A 126 18.47 -18.07 12.26
C THR A 126 19.64 -17.87 11.32
N LYS A 127 20.24 -16.68 11.22
CA LYS A 127 21.47 -16.48 10.44
C LYS A 127 22.62 -17.34 10.96
N LYS A 128 22.82 -17.43 12.28
CA LYS A 128 23.86 -18.25 12.89
C LYS A 128 23.62 -19.75 12.65
N PHE A 129 22.36 -20.19 12.67
CA PHE A 129 21.96 -21.54 12.31
C PHE A 129 22.23 -21.84 10.83
N ILE A 130 21.77 -20.98 9.90
CA ILE A 130 22.01 -21.13 8.47
C ILE A 130 23.50 -21.16 8.16
N GLU A 131 24.31 -20.29 8.77
CA GLU A 131 25.77 -20.30 8.60
C GLU A 131 26.40 -21.61 9.08
N ARG A 132 25.95 -22.12 10.24
CA ARG A 132 26.42 -23.38 10.83
C ARG A 132 26.12 -24.59 9.93
N TYR A 133 24.96 -24.62 9.29
CA TYR A 133 24.49 -25.77 8.49
C TYR A 133 24.60 -25.55 6.97
N ARG A 134 25.17 -24.43 6.51
CA ARG A 134 25.35 -24.13 5.08
C ARG A 134 26.07 -25.26 4.31
N PRO A 135 27.16 -25.86 4.83
CA PRO A 135 27.85 -26.94 4.12
C PRO A 135 26.97 -28.17 3.89
N ASP A 136 26.13 -28.51 4.87
CA ASP A 136 25.22 -29.67 4.80
C ASP A 136 24.09 -29.43 3.80
N LEU A 137 23.53 -28.21 3.80
CA LEU A 137 22.48 -27.80 2.86
C LEU A 137 22.98 -27.76 1.41
N GLU A 138 24.21 -27.27 1.18
CA GLU A 138 24.83 -27.25 -0.15
C GLU A 138 25.14 -28.66 -0.67
N ASN A 139 25.50 -29.60 0.20
CA ASN A 139 25.69 -30.99 -0.17
C ASN A 139 24.37 -31.72 -0.47
N LEU A 140 23.29 -31.36 0.23
CA LEU A 140 21.95 -31.92 -0.03
C LEU A 140 21.38 -31.44 -1.37
N ALA A 141 21.67 -30.20 -1.78
CA ALA A 141 21.23 -29.62 -3.05
C ALA A 141 22.00 -30.11 -4.28
N LYS A 142 23.11 -30.83 -4.07
CA LYS A 142 23.95 -31.43 -5.13
C LYS A 142 23.64 -32.90 -5.40
N LYS A 143 22.69 -33.50 -4.68
CA LYS A 143 22.13 -34.83 -4.95
C LYS A 143 20.86 -34.71 -5.78
#